data_AF-A0A4Y7RWK9-F1
#
_entry.id   AF-A0A4Y7RWK9-F1
#
_cell.length_a   1.000
_cell.length_b   1.000
_cell.length_c   1.000
_cell.angle_alpha   90.00
_cell.angle_beta   90.00
_cell.angle_gamma   90.00
#
_symmetry.space_group_name_H-M   'P 1'
#
loop_
_entity.id
_entity.type
_entity.pdbx_description
1 polymer ?
#
loop_
_entity_poly.entity_id
_entity_poly.type
_entity_poly.pdbx_seq_one_letter_code
_entity_poly.pdbx_strand_id
1 'polypeptide(L)'
;MEASILKILFLLIFVYSLAPTVVVRLGHIGAVSRAPKGCGRVALTFDDGPDPLYTPQILEILHRYQVRACFFLVGAKARANPEITRQIIKAGHEIGSHGYAHKAAWLLGPRATSREIGEASLAIEEVTGQKIRFCRPAWGLFNLFSIWYCRLKGLKVILWTYMSWDWTKKATPESVTHKVLSRIRDGAILVLHDSDATPGAAKGSPSRVVEALPRILDGLKQRGLQVAPLEEIMPAKKKPFSKKVLQRLWSYVDRFVRLISGISNLGDGNSIWRIALRRHRGKDWTMPGGNVLKRGELYLELHMNNDRLLSLVGENALLEHSIFTALREVRSGLPLLAKFLNSNEKYGEINTILGITLLHRGLGRFGFKTVDMKPGIFQTFTSLYERWLLAIFHPDGFKGLKSYRYKLTPKYVVITRQELMSKRIQESG
;
A
#
# COMPACT_ATOMS: atom_id res chain seq x y z
N MET A 1 -2.08 -27.14 -13.36
CA MET A 1 -2.27 -25.74 -13.82
C MET A 1 -3.09 -24.92 -12.81
N GLU A 2 -4.08 -25.55 -12.17
CA GLU A 2 -4.95 -24.93 -11.16
C GLU A 2 -4.22 -24.44 -9.91
N ALA A 3 -3.27 -25.23 -9.37
CA ALA A 3 -2.48 -24.83 -8.20
C ALA A 3 -1.63 -23.55 -8.42
N SER A 4 -1.30 -23.21 -9.67
CA SER A 4 -0.55 -21.97 -9.98
C SER A 4 -1.47 -20.76 -10.08
N ILE A 5 -2.70 -20.93 -10.56
CA ILE A 5 -3.68 -19.85 -10.67
C ILE A 5 -4.15 -19.45 -9.26
N LEU A 6 -4.42 -20.42 -8.40
CA LEU A 6 -4.81 -20.15 -7.01
C LEU A 6 -3.72 -19.39 -6.24
N LYS A 7 -2.45 -19.75 -6.44
CA LYS A 7 -1.31 -19.02 -5.84
C LYS A 7 -1.20 -17.58 -6.36
N ILE A 8 -1.42 -17.36 -7.65
CA ILE A 8 -1.42 -16.00 -8.24
C ILE A 8 -2.59 -15.19 -7.70
N LEU A 9 -3.79 -15.76 -7.66
CA LEU A 9 -4.98 -15.10 -7.12
C LEU A 9 -4.80 -14.75 -5.63
N PHE A 10 -4.28 -15.69 -4.85
CA PHE A 10 -3.94 -15.44 -3.45
C PHE A 10 -2.93 -14.30 -3.30
N LEU A 11 -1.86 -14.29 -4.09
CA LEU A 11 -0.89 -13.20 -4.08
C LEU A 11 -1.53 -11.86 -4.46
N LEU A 12 -2.40 -11.84 -5.47
CA LEU A 12 -3.10 -10.62 -5.89
C LEU A 12 -4.00 -10.09 -4.77
N ILE A 13 -4.80 -10.94 -4.13
CA ILE A 13 -5.65 -10.56 -2.98
C ILE A 13 -4.78 -10.10 -1.81
N PHE A 14 -3.69 -10.81 -1.54
CA PHE A 14 -2.75 -10.46 -0.48
C PHE A 14 -2.15 -9.07 -0.69
N VAL A 15 -1.59 -8.81 -1.87
CA VAL A 15 -0.97 -7.52 -2.21
C VAL A 15 -2.00 -6.39 -2.30
N TYR A 16 -3.20 -6.68 -2.80
CA TYR A 16 -4.22 -5.66 -2.98
C TYR A 16 -4.95 -5.30 -1.69
N SER A 17 -5.21 -6.26 -0.78
CA SER A 17 -6.06 -6.06 0.40
C SER A 17 -5.34 -6.32 1.71
N LEU A 18 -4.76 -7.51 1.91
CA LEU A 18 -4.24 -7.90 3.23
C LEU A 18 -2.97 -7.14 3.61
N ALA A 19 -1.97 -7.11 2.73
CA ALA A 19 -0.69 -6.45 2.98
C ALA A 19 -0.85 -4.94 3.24
N PRO A 20 -1.64 -4.17 2.47
CA PRO A 20 -1.95 -2.77 2.78
C PRO A 20 -2.50 -2.58 4.20
N THR A 21 -3.48 -3.39 4.62
CA THR A 21 -4.03 -3.32 5.99
C THR A 21 -2.96 -3.61 7.03
N VAL A 22 -2.17 -4.67 6.86
CA VAL A 22 -1.10 -5.05 7.80
C VAL A 22 -0.06 -3.93 7.92
N VAL A 23 0.39 -3.37 6.80
CA VAL A 23 1.40 -2.30 6.75
C VAL A 23 0.88 -1.03 7.45
N VAL A 24 -0.37 -0.64 7.21
CA VAL A 24 -0.92 0.56 7.85
C VAL A 24 -1.21 0.34 9.33
N ARG A 25 -1.82 -0.80 9.70
CA ARG A 25 -2.24 -1.08 11.08
C ARG A 25 -1.08 -1.40 12.01
N LEU A 26 -0.13 -2.23 11.58
CA LEU A 26 1.02 -2.65 12.40
C LEU A 26 2.22 -1.72 12.22
N GLY A 27 2.44 -1.22 11.01
CA GLY A 27 3.56 -0.31 10.73
C GLY A 27 3.28 1.13 11.14
N HIS A 28 2.02 1.50 11.40
CA HIS A 28 1.58 2.89 11.64
C HIS A 28 2.05 3.86 10.53
N ILE A 29 2.10 3.36 9.29
CA ILE A 29 2.57 4.12 8.13
C ILE A 29 1.38 4.78 7.46
N GLY A 30 1.42 6.10 7.34
CA GLY A 30 0.38 6.87 6.64
C GLY A 30 -0.96 6.99 7.39
N ALA A 31 -1.07 6.41 8.59
CA ALA A 31 -2.22 6.57 9.47
C ALA A 31 -1.79 7.00 10.88
N VAL A 32 -2.68 7.70 11.57
CA VAL A 32 -2.51 8.09 12.98
C VAL A 32 -3.41 7.22 13.84
N SER A 33 -2.81 6.33 14.62
CA SER A 33 -3.52 5.47 15.58
C SER A 33 -3.46 6.01 17.01
N ARG A 34 -2.52 6.92 17.29
CA ARG A 34 -2.25 7.48 18.62
C ARG A 34 -1.62 8.87 18.47
N ALA A 35 -1.99 9.78 19.36
CA ALA A 35 -1.33 11.07 19.55
C ALA A 35 0.01 10.93 20.33
N PRO A 36 0.88 11.95 20.33
CA PRO A 36 2.08 11.96 21.16
C PRO A 36 1.72 11.79 22.64
N LYS A 37 2.63 11.16 23.41
CA LYS A 37 2.53 11.09 24.87
C LYS A 37 3.16 12.35 25.49
N GLY A 38 2.83 12.61 26.75
CA GLY A 38 3.31 13.72 27.56
C GLY A 38 2.39 14.94 27.58
N CYS A 39 1.24 14.91 26.90
CA CYS A 39 0.31 16.05 26.83
C CYS A 39 -0.94 15.88 27.70
N GLY A 40 -1.14 14.71 28.31
CA GLY A 40 -2.31 14.42 29.14
C GLY A 40 -3.63 14.48 28.36
N ARG A 41 -3.62 14.22 27.04
CA ARG A 41 -4.77 14.38 26.15
C ARG A 41 -5.19 13.08 25.50
N VAL A 42 -6.50 12.94 25.27
CA VAL A 42 -7.11 11.84 24.51
C VAL A 42 -8.14 12.40 23.52
N ALA A 43 -8.36 11.71 22.40
CA ALA A 43 -9.47 12.02 21.50
C ALA A 43 -10.59 11.01 21.67
N LEU A 44 -11.81 11.53 21.80
CA LEU A 44 -13.04 10.76 21.63
C LEU A 44 -13.47 10.83 20.18
N THR A 45 -13.76 9.67 19.59
CA THR A 45 -14.23 9.58 18.22
C THR A 45 -15.47 8.68 18.13
N PHE A 46 -16.43 9.09 17.32
CA PHE A 46 -17.70 8.39 17.11
C PHE A 46 -17.82 7.97 15.65
N ASP A 47 -18.02 6.69 15.40
CA ASP A 47 -18.16 6.12 14.05
C ASP A 47 -19.61 5.74 13.77
N ASP A 48 -19.94 5.64 12.48
CA ASP A 48 -21.17 5.10 11.89
C ASP A 48 -22.38 6.02 11.79
N GLY A 49 -22.36 7.18 12.43
CA GLY A 49 -23.43 8.19 12.36
C GLY A 49 -23.48 9.02 11.08
N PRO A 50 -24.31 10.07 11.05
CA PRO A 50 -25.20 10.48 12.14
C PRO A 50 -26.44 9.58 12.23
N ASP A 51 -26.91 9.38 13.44
CA ASP A 51 -28.15 8.69 13.80
C ASP A 51 -29.17 9.69 14.37
N PRO A 52 -30.44 9.67 13.91
CA PRO A 52 -31.43 10.65 14.35
C PRO A 52 -31.82 10.55 15.81
N LEU A 53 -31.64 9.38 16.44
CA LEU A 53 -32.00 9.18 17.84
C LEU A 53 -30.81 9.41 18.77
N TYR A 54 -29.64 8.85 18.44
CA TYR A 54 -28.53 8.77 19.39
C TYR A 54 -27.50 9.89 19.24
N THR A 55 -27.21 10.37 18.03
CA THR A 55 -26.23 11.44 17.84
C THR A 55 -26.62 12.71 18.60
N PRO A 56 -27.89 13.19 18.61
CA PRO A 56 -28.27 14.36 19.41
C PRO A 56 -28.07 14.17 20.92
N GLN A 57 -28.33 12.97 21.44
CA GLN A 57 -28.14 12.67 22.87
C GLN A 57 -26.65 12.69 23.26
N ILE A 58 -25.79 12.19 22.38
CA ILE A 58 -24.33 12.24 22.55
C ILE A 58 -23.86 13.70 22.52
N LEU A 59 -24.34 14.51 21.57
CA LEU A 59 -24.00 15.93 21.49
C LEU A 59 -24.37 16.68 22.78
N GLU A 60 -25.56 16.41 23.35
CA GLU A 60 -25.99 17.01 24.61
C GLU A 60 -25.08 16.61 25.79
N ILE A 61 -24.64 15.35 25.85
CA ILE A 61 -23.66 14.91 26.86
C ILE A 61 -22.33 15.65 26.66
N LEU A 62 -21.78 15.68 25.45
CA LEU A 62 -20.52 16.35 25.18
C LEU A 62 -20.57 17.86 25.51
N HIS A 63 -21.70 18.51 25.20
CA HIS A 63 -21.96 19.90 25.53
C HIS A 63 -21.94 20.16 27.05
N ARG A 64 -22.65 19.34 27.84
CA ARG A 64 -22.67 19.45 29.31
C ARG A 64 -21.28 19.30 29.94
N TYR A 65 -20.42 18.48 29.33
CA TYR A 65 -19.04 18.28 29.77
C TYR A 65 -18.05 19.27 29.14
N GLN A 66 -18.51 20.16 28.25
CA GLN A 66 -17.69 21.13 27.51
C GLN A 66 -16.52 20.49 26.75
N VAL A 67 -16.74 19.30 26.21
CA VAL A 67 -15.71 18.55 25.47
C VAL A 67 -16.03 18.52 23.98
N ARG A 68 -14.99 18.62 23.15
CA ARG A 68 -15.07 18.45 21.70
C ARG A 68 -14.55 17.07 21.30
N ALA A 69 -15.12 16.52 20.24
CA ALA A 69 -14.88 15.16 19.76
C ALA A 69 -14.85 15.17 18.23
N CYS A 70 -14.50 14.05 17.60
CA CYS A 70 -14.57 13.88 16.15
C CYS A 70 -15.60 12.82 15.77
N PHE A 71 -16.49 13.14 14.85
CA PHE A 71 -17.48 12.21 14.30
C PHE A 71 -17.06 11.75 12.91
N PHE A 72 -16.83 10.46 12.71
CA PHE A 72 -16.58 9.86 11.40
C PHE A 72 -17.91 9.41 10.80
N LEU A 73 -18.44 10.25 9.91
CA LEU A 73 -19.78 10.06 9.38
C LEU A 73 -19.78 9.17 8.15
N VAL A 74 -20.82 8.35 8.03
CA VAL A 74 -21.15 7.63 6.80
C VAL A 74 -21.83 8.62 5.85
N GLY A 75 -21.25 8.81 4.66
CA GLY A 75 -21.68 9.85 3.72
C GLY A 75 -23.17 9.79 3.35
N ALA A 76 -23.71 8.58 3.13
CA ALA A 76 -25.13 8.41 2.85
C ALA A 76 -26.02 8.86 4.02
N LYS A 77 -25.61 8.63 5.27
CA LYS A 77 -26.34 9.06 6.47
C LYS A 77 -26.22 10.55 6.70
N ALA A 78 -25.05 11.14 6.45
CA ALA A 78 -24.86 12.58 6.53
C ALA A 78 -25.77 13.33 5.54
N ARG A 79 -25.88 12.81 4.31
CA ARG A 79 -26.81 13.34 3.29
C ARG A 79 -28.28 13.16 3.69
N ALA A 80 -28.62 12.03 4.31
CA ALA A 80 -29.99 11.76 4.77
C ALA A 80 -30.39 12.58 6.00
N ASN A 81 -29.43 12.99 6.84
CA ASN A 81 -29.65 13.74 8.07
C ASN A 81 -28.82 15.05 8.08
N PRO A 82 -29.11 15.99 7.17
CA PRO A 82 -28.29 17.18 7.02
C PRO A 82 -28.32 18.09 8.25
N GLU A 83 -29.47 18.19 8.93
CA GLU A 83 -29.59 19.05 10.11
C GLU A 83 -28.73 18.56 11.27
N ILE A 84 -28.69 17.25 11.52
CA ILE A 84 -27.85 16.66 12.57
C ILE A 84 -26.36 16.84 12.23
N THR A 85 -26.01 16.64 10.96
CA THR A 85 -24.64 16.87 10.49
C THR A 85 -24.21 18.33 10.72
N ARG A 86 -25.09 19.31 10.48
CA ARG A 86 -24.83 20.72 10.80
C ARG A 86 -24.78 21.00 12.30
N GLN A 87 -25.60 20.32 13.11
CA GLN A 87 -25.55 20.43 14.57
C GLN A 87 -24.20 19.99 15.13
N ILE A 88 -23.60 18.90 14.61
CA ILE A 88 -22.27 18.45 14.99
C ILE A 88 -21.23 19.57 14.80
N ILE A 89 -21.21 20.21 13.61
CA ILE A 89 -20.30 21.33 13.32
C ILE A 89 -20.61 22.56 14.18
N LYS A 90 -21.90 22.91 14.34
CA LYS A 90 -22.33 24.07 15.13
C LYS A 90 -21.93 23.94 16.61
N ALA A 91 -21.92 22.71 17.14
CA ALA A 91 -21.44 22.41 18.48
C ALA A 91 -19.89 22.39 18.59
N GLY A 92 -19.16 22.66 17.51
CA GLY A 92 -17.71 22.77 17.50
C GLY A 92 -16.96 21.43 17.44
N HIS A 93 -17.65 20.34 17.12
CA HIS A 93 -17.02 19.04 16.91
C HIS A 93 -16.40 18.95 15.51
N GLU A 94 -15.38 18.09 15.38
CA GLU A 94 -14.76 17.80 14.10
C GLU A 94 -15.56 16.74 13.35
N ILE A 95 -15.51 16.77 12.02
CA ILE A 95 -16.07 15.73 11.17
C ILE A 95 -14.98 15.09 10.29
N GLY A 96 -14.98 13.77 10.28
CA GLY A 96 -14.24 12.94 9.34
C GLY A 96 -15.17 12.10 8.47
N SER A 97 -14.64 11.52 7.40
CA SER A 97 -15.37 10.59 6.54
C SER A 97 -15.17 9.13 6.98
N HIS A 98 -16.26 8.36 7.04
CA HIS A 98 -16.27 6.91 7.27
C HIS A 98 -16.68 6.08 6.04
N GLY A 99 -16.47 6.63 4.84
CA GLY A 99 -16.96 6.03 3.60
C GLY A 99 -18.43 6.36 3.35
N TYR A 100 -18.92 6.09 2.14
CA TYR A 100 -20.25 6.53 1.71
C TYR A 100 -21.34 5.56 2.16
N ALA A 101 -21.08 4.26 2.03
CA ALA A 101 -22.02 3.19 2.34
C ALA A 101 -21.46 2.18 3.36
N HIS A 102 -20.36 2.53 4.04
CA HIS A 102 -19.68 1.69 5.02
C HIS A 102 -19.27 0.33 4.41
N LYS A 103 -18.65 0.34 3.22
CA LYS A 103 -18.19 -0.89 2.53
C LYS A 103 -16.74 -1.23 2.85
N ALA A 104 -16.46 -2.53 2.98
CA ALA A 104 -15.14 -3.00 3.39
C ALA A 104 -14.17 -2.84 2.22
N ALA A 105 -13.10 -2.07 2.42
CA ALA A 105 -12.13 -1.80 1.35
C ALA A 105 -11.56 -3.08 0.72
N TRP A 106 -11.44 -4.17 1.48
CA TRP A 106 -10.98 -5.47 0.98
C TRP A 106 -11.82 -6.03 -0.17
N LEU A 107 -13.11 -5.69 -0.22
CA LEU A 107 -14.08 -6.17 -1.20
C LEU A 107 -14.26 -5.20 -2.37
N LEU A 108 -13.62 -4.03 -2.33
CA LEU A 108 -13.79 -2.98 -3.33
C LEU A 108 -12.66 -2.98 -4.36
N GLY A 109 -13.03 -2.98 -5.64
CA GLY A 109 -12.11 -2.64 -6.72
C GLY A 109 -11.72 -1.15 -6.71
N PRO A 110 -10.76 -0.73 -7.55
CA PRO A 110 -10.23 0.64 -7.53
C PRO A 110 -11.30 1.72 -7.72
N ARG A 111 -12.15 1.59 -8.74
CA ARG A 111 -13.23 2.57 -9.02
C ARG A 111 -14.24 2.66 -7.87
N ALA A 112 -14.64 1.52 -7.32
CA ALA A 112 -15.56 1.45 -6.20
C ALA A 112 -14.94 2.07 -4.93
N THR A 113 -13.65 1.86 -4.70
CA THR A 113 -12.89 2.47 -3.60
C THR A 113 -12.83 4.00 -3.73
N SER A 114 -12.54 4.52 -4.92
CA SER A 114 -12.60 5.96 -5.20
C SER A 114 -13.97 6.56 -4.88
N ARG A 115 -15.05 5.88 -5.29
CA ARG A 115 -16.41 6.34 -5.03
C ARG A 115 -16.73 6.29 -3.54
N GLU A 116 -16.43 5.17 -2.89
CA GLU A 116 -16.67 4.99 -1.45
C GLU A 116 -16.06 6.10 -0.61
N ILE A 117 -14.83 6.55 -0.92
CA ILE A 117 -14.14 7.61 -0.18
C ILE A 117 -14.53 9.01 -0.69
N GLY A 118 -14.57 9.17 -2.01
CA GLY A 118 -14.80 10.46 -2.66
C GLY A 118 -16.22 10.98 -2.50
N GLU A 119 -17.23 10.13 -2.74
CA GLU A 119 -18.65 10.50 -2.58
C GLU A 119 -19.00 10.77 -1.12
N ALA A 120 -18.35 10.07 -0.19
CA ALA A 120 -18.51 10.34 1.24
C ALA A 120 -18.00 11.73 1.62
N SER A 121 -16.81 12.09 1.14
CA SER A 121 -16.24 13.41 1.38
C SER A 121 -17.15 14.48 0.78
N LEU A 122 -17.56 14.33 -0.48
CA LEU A 122 -18.46 15.27 -1.16
C LEU A 122 -19.80 15.42 -0.43
N ALA A 123 -20.45 14.31 -0.05
CA ALA A 123 -21.75 14.36 0.63
C ALA A 123 -21.68 15.12 1.96
N ILE A 124 -20.59 14.96 2.71
CA ILE A 124 -20.40 15.67 3.98
C ILE A 124 -20.02 17.14 3.72
N GLU A 125 -19.15 17.42 2.75
CA GLU A 125 -18.74 18.77 2.36
C GLU A 125 -19.93 19.61 1.86
N GLU A 126 -20.83 19.01 1.07
CA GLU A 126 -22.06 19.64 0.58
C GLU A 126 -22.99 20.07 1.73
N VAL A 127 -23.08 19.26 2.79
CA VAL A 127 -23.97 19.54 3.93
C VAL A 127 -23.36 20.56 4.90
N THR A 128 -22.06 20.48 5.12
CA THR A 128 -21.34 21.25 6.15
C THR A 128 -20.69 22.53 5.63
N GLY A 129 -20.43 22.63 4.32
CA GLY A 129 -19.60 23.67 3.72
C GLY A 129 -18.11 23.59 4.10
N GLN A 130 -17.68 22.54 4.81
CA GLN A 130 -16.30 22.41 5.30
C GLN A 130 -15.58 21.25 4.61
N LYS A 131 -14.36 21.51 4.11
CA LYS A 131 -13.51 20.48 3.51
C LYS A 131 -13.11 19.40 4.51
N ILE A 132 -13.29 18.15 4.12
CA ILE A 132 -12.94 17.00 4.96
C ILE A 132 -11.44 16.74 4.91
N ARG A 133 -10.85 16.66 6.11
CA ARG A 133 -9.41 16.41 6.29
C ARG A 133 -9.13 15.01 6.83
N PHE A 134 -10.09 14.42 7.53
CA PHE A 134 -9.92 13.13 8.19
C PHE A 134 -10.73 12.04 7.49
N CYS A 135 -10.15 10.86 7.38
CA CYS A 135 -10.84 9.67 6.92
C CYS A 135 -10.49 8.49 7.81
N ARG A 136 -11.49 7.70 8.19
CA ARG A 136 -11.33 6.40 8.83
C ARG A 136 -12.00 5.37 7.93
N PRO A 137 -11.29 4.37 7.39
CA PRO A 137 -11.95 3.34 6.59
C PRO A 137 -12.86 2.46 7.45
N ALA A 138 -13.97 1.98 6.88
CA ALA A 138 -14.85 1.01 7.50
C ALA A 138 -14.06 -0.21 8.01
N TRP A 139 -14.32 -0.61 9.26
CA TRP A 139 -13.60 -1.67 9.98
C TRP A 139 -12.06 -1.48 10.10
N GLY A 140 -11.52 -0.32 9.74
CA GLY A 140 -10.08 -0.08 9.65
C GLY A 140 -9.37 -0.94 8.59
N LEU A 141 -10.10 -1.38 7.56
CA LEU A 141 -9.58 -2.19 6.47
C LEU A 141 -9.16 -1.32 5.29
N PHE A 142 -8.06 -1.69 4.65
CA PHE A 142 -7.47 -0.99 3.52
C PHE A 142 -7.31 -1.92 2.33
N ASN A 143 -7.42 -1.35 1.14
CA ASN A 143 -6.78 -1.91 -0.05
C ASN A 143 -5.70 -0.94 -0.56
N LEU A 144 -4.86 -1.39 -1.49
CA LEU A 144 -3.77 -0.60 -2.05
C LEU A 144 -4.26 0.75 -2.61
N PHE A 145 -5.43 0.74 -3.24
CA PHE A 145 -6.00 1.91 -3.87
C PHE A 145 -6.60 2.91 -2.86
N SER A 146 -7.11 2.45 -1.72
CA SER A 146 -7.62 3.31 -0.64
C SER A 146 -6.51 4.15 -0.03
N ILE A 147 -5.33 3.56 0.19
CA ILE A 147 -4.14 4.28 0.68
C ILE A 147 -3.70 5.33 -0.34
N TRP A 148 -3.63 4.92 -1.61
CA TRP A 148 -3.25 5.81 -2.70
C TRP A 148 -4.22 6.98 -2.84
N TYR A 149 -5.53 6.72 -2.80
CA TYR A 149 -6.58 7.73 -2.95
C TYR A 149 -6.57 8.73 -1.79
N CYS A 150 -6.51 8.26 -0.53
CA CYS A 150 -6.40 9.13 0.64
C CYS A 150 -5.18 10.04 0.52
N ARG A 151 -4.03 9.49 0.11
CA ARG A 151 -2.81 10.28 -0.09
C ARG A 151 -2.93 11.29 -1.23
N LEU A 152 -3.55 10.92 -2.35
CA LEU A 152 -3.78 11.81 -3.49
C LEU A 152 -4.67 12.99 -3.11
N LYS A 153 -5.70 12.75 -2.29
CA LYS A 153 -6.65 13.77 -1.83
C LYS A 153 -6.21 14.53 -0.59
N GLY A 154 -5.06 14.18 -0.02
CA GLY A 154 -4.55 14.82 1.20
C GLY A 154 -5.35 14.46 2.46
N LEU A 155 -6.18 13.40 2.41
CA LEU A 155 -6.93 12.91 3.55
C LEU A 155 -5.99 12.24 4.55
N LYS A 156 -6.06 12.67 5.81
CA LYS A 156 -5.31 12.09 6.90
C LYS A 156 -6.08 10.90 7.46
N VAL A 157 -5.48 9.73 7.37
CA VAL A 157 -6.10 8.49 7.84
C VAL A 157 -6.01 8.41 9.36
N ILE A 158 -7.16 8.32 10.03
CA ILE A 158 -7.26 8.22 11.49
C ILE A 158 -7.73 6.82 11.85
N LEU A 159 -6.90 6.12 12.61
CA LEU A 159 -7.24 4.85 13.24
C LEU A 159 -7.46 5.09 14.72
N TRP A 160 -7.22 4.08 15.55
CA TRP A 160 -7.43 4.15 16.98
C TRP A 160 -6.37 3.41 17.74
N THR A 161 -6.23 3.80 19.01
CA THR A 161 -5.44 3.06 19.98
C THR A 161 -6.32 2.00 20.63
N TYR A 162 -7.58 2.35 20.87
CA TYR A 162 -8.53 1.51 21.57
C TYR A 162 -9.95 1.68 21.01
N MET A 163 -10.71 0.58 21.01
CA MET A 163 -12.12 0.53 20.63
C MET A 163 -12.89 -0.02 21.82
N SER A 164 -14.03 0.58 22.14
CA SER A 164 -14.82 0.24 23.34
C SER A 164 -15.57 -1.10 23.22
N TRP A 165 -15.83 -1.58 21.99
CA TRP A 165 -16.66 -2.75 21.67
C TRP A 165 -18.13 -2.62 22.10
N ASP A 166 -18.59 -1.38 22.24
CA ASP A 166 -19.97 -0.95 22.49
C ASP A 166 -21.01 -1.54 21.52
N TRP A 167 -20.63 -1.72 20.25
CA TRP A 167 -21.49 -2.26 19.20
C TRP A 167 -21.86 -3.75 19.38
N THR A 168 -21.19 -4.50 20.25
CA THR A 168 -21.37 -5.97 20.39
C THR A 168 -22.63 -6.34 21.19
N LYS A 169 -23.31 -7.45 20.88
CA LYS A 169 -24.55 -7.85 21.58
C LYS A 169 -24.44 -7.96 23.11
N LYS A 170 -23.27 -8.35 23.63
CA LYS A 170 -23.01 -8.54 25.07
C LYS A 170 -22.56 -7.29 25.82
N ALA A 171 -22.35 -6.17 25.12
CA ALA A 171 -21.92 -4.94 25.76
C ALA A 171 -23.04 -4.36 26.65
N THR A 172 -22.63 -3.80 27.78
CA THR A 172 -23.45 -3.05 28.74
C THR A 172 -22.76 -1.71 29.02
N PRO A 173 -23.48 -0.69 29.50
CA PRO A 173 -22.85 0.59 29.86
C PRO A 173 -21.67 0.43 30.83
N GLU A 174 -21.79 -0.46 31.81
CA GLU A 174 -20.75 -0.77 32.80
C GLU A 174 -19.54 -1.43 32.15
N SER A 175 -19.75 -2.45 31.30
CA SER A 175 -18.65 -3.15 30.66
C SER A 175 -17.92 -2.26 29.65
N VAL A 176 -18.64 -1.37 28.94
CA VAL A 176 -18.06 -0.33 28.07
C VAL A 176 -17.21 0.64 28.87
N THR A 177 -17.75 1.19 29.96
CA THR A 177 -17.04 2.10 30.88
C THR A 177 -15.77 1.45 31.42
N HIS A 178 -15.88 0.24 31.98
CA HIS A 178 -14.75 -0.49 32.55
C HIS A 178 -13.67 -0.80 31.50
N LYS A 179 -14.08 -1.23 30.31
CA LYS A 179 -13.17 -1.49 29.18
C LYS A 179 -12.40 -0.25 28.75
N VAL A 180 -13.07 0.89 28.65
CA VAL A 180 -12.43 2.16 28.30
C VAL A 180 -11.46 2.58 29.39
N LEU A 181 -11.94 2.69 30.63
CA LEU A 181 -11.13 3.20 31.73
C LEU A 181 -9.97 2.25 32.08
N SER A 182 -10.09 0.93 31.96
CA SER A 182 -8.95 0.03 32.25
C SER A 182 -7.75 0.21 31.30
N ARG A 183 -7.95 0.74 30.08
CA ARG A 183 -6.92 0.77 29.02
C ARG A 183 -6.56 2.15 28.50
N ILE A 184 -7.42 3.15 28.70
CA ILE A 184 -7.18 4.50 28.21
C ILE A 184 -5.98 5.13 28.91
N ARG A 185 -5.09 5.71 28.10
CA ARG A 185 -3.83 6.35 28.51
C ARG A 185 -3.63 7.59 27.66
N ASP A 186 -2.71 8.43 28.09
CA ASP A 186 -2.30 9.61 27.34
C ASP A 186 -1.96 9.30 25.86
N GLY A 187 -2.41 10.20 24.98
CA GLY A 187 -2.35 10.12 23.53
C GLY A 187 -3.36 9.15 22.89
N ALA A 188 -4.26 8.53 23.66
CA ALA A 188 -5.21 7.57 23.10
C ALA A 188 -6.23 8.25 22.16
N ILE A 189 -6.51 7.57 21.05
CA ILE A 189 -7.68 7.83 20.20
C ILE A 189 -8.67 6.69 20.47
N LEU A 190 -9.82 7.03 21.05
CA LEU A 190 -10.89 6.10 21.42
C LEU A 190 -11.98 6.05 20.36
N VAL A 191 -12.41 4.86 19.96
CA VAL A 191 -13.61 4.65 19.12
C VAL A 191 -14.81 4.24 19.97
N LEU A 192 -15.90 4.98 19.76
CA LEU A 192 -17.29 4.72 20.15
C LEU A 192 -18.14 4.74 18.87
N HIS A 193 -19.38 4.28 18.92
CA HIS A 193 -20.30 4.28 17.78
C HIS A 193 -21.60 4.99 18.14
N ASP A 194 -22.06 5.89 17.27
CA ASP A 194 -23.30 6.63 17.46
C ASP A 194 -24.47 6.11 16.61
N SER A 195 -24.28 5.02 15.85
CA SER A 195 -25.35 4.36 15.11
C SER A 195 -25.18 2.84 15.09
N ASP A 196 -26.29 2.10 14.95
CA ASP A 196 -26.33 0.64 14.81
C ASP A 196 -26.71 0.17 13.39
N ALA A 197 -26.90 1.08 12.44
CA ALA A 197 -27.37 0.73 11.10
C ALA A 197 -26.27 0.21 10.15
N THR A 198 -25.04 0.02 10.64
CA THR A 198 -23.91 -0.53 9.88
C THR A 198 -23.76 -2.04 10.12
N PRO A 199 -23.23 -2.81 9.14
CA PRO A 199 -23.14 -4.26 9.29
C PRO A 199 -22.22 -4.68 10.46
N GLY A 200 -22.78 -5.49 11.36
CA GLY A 200 -22.08 -6.04 12.53
C GLY A 200 -22.51 -5.42 13.86
N ALA A 201 -23.10 -4.22 13.86
CA ALA A 201 -23.60 -3.58 15.06
C ALA A 201 -24.88 -4.26 15.59
N ALA A 202 -24.96 -4.42 16.91
CA ALA A 202 -26.17 -4.90 17.57
C ALA A 202 -27.22 -3.78 17.63
N LYS A 203 -28.48 -4.13 17.35
CA LYS A 203 -29.61 -3.18 17.46
C LYS A 203 -29.68 -2.56 18.87
N GLY A 204 -29.84 -1.26 18.93
CA GLY A 204 -29.87 -0.45 20.15
C GLY A 204 -28.49 -0.23 20.79
N SER A 205 -27.39 -0.68 20.17
CA SER A 205 -26.06 -0.57 20.79
C SER A 205 -25.60 0.86 21.15
N PRO A 206 -25.96 1.93 20.40
CA PRO A 206 -25.57 3.29 20.78
C PRO A 206 -26.20 3.77 22.08
N SER A 207 -27.33 3.21 22.55
CA SER A 207 -27.90 3.57 23.86
C SER A 207 -26.90 3.32 24.99
N ARG A 208 -26.09 2.26 24.86
CA ARG A 208 -25.04 1.92 25.82
C ARG A 208 -23.93 2.95 25.86
N VAL A 209 -23.65 3.58 24.72
CA VAL A 209 -22.70 4.70 24.63
C VAL A 209 -23.28 5.91 25.32
N VAL A 210 -24.55 6.25 25.05
CA VAL A 210 -25.26 7.36 25.73
C VAL A 210 -25.19 7.19 27.25
N GLU A 211 -25.45 5.99 27.77
CA GLU A 211 -25.41 5.69 29.20
C GLU A 211 -23.99 5.63 29.80
N ALA A 212 -23.00 5.13 29.05
CA ALA A 212 -21.61 5.00 29.51
C ALA A 212 -20.81 6.30 29.42
N LEU A 213 -21.13 7.18 28.47
CA LEU A 213 -20.31 8.35 28.13
C LEU A 213 -20.08 9.30 29.32
N PRO A 214 -21.08 9.64 30.16
CA PRO A 214 -20.85 10.44 31.36
C PRO A 214 -19.80 9.82 32.29
N ARG A 215 -19.94 8.52 32.59
CA ARG A 215 -19.00 7.79 33.47
C ARG A 215 -17.60 7.70 32.87
N ILE A 216 -17.49 7.59 31.55
CA ILE A 216 -16.19 7.65 30.84
C ILE A 216 -15.56 9.02 31.02
N LEU A 217 -16.31 10.11 30.79
CA LEU A 217 -15.80 11.48 30.90
C LEU A 217 -15.35 11.82 32.32
N ASP A 218 -16.14 11.45 33.33
CA ASP A 218 -15.77 11.58 34.75
C ASP A 218 -14.49 10.80 35.06
N GLY A 219 -14.40 9.55 34.61
CA GLY A 219 -13.23 8.70 34.81
C GLY A 219 -11.97 9.23 34.10
N LEU A 220 -12.11 9.89 32.95
CA LEU A 220 -11.00 10.58 32.28
C LEU A 220 -10.52 11.79 33.09
N LYS A 221 -11.46 12.62 33.57
CA LYS A 221 -11.17 13.79 34.40
C LYS A 221 -10.45 13.40 35.69
N GLN A 222 -10.93 12.36 36.38
CA GLN A 222 -10.29 11.82 37.60
C GLN A 222 -8.85 11.34 37.37
N ARG A 223 -8.52 10.94 36.14
CA ARG A 223 -7.18 10.50 35.74
C ARG A 223 -6.30 11.61 35.20
N GLY A 224 -6.76 12.86 35.23
CA GLY A 224 -6.06 14.01 34.65
C GLY A 224 -5.93 13.93 33.13
N LEU A 225 -6.79 13.17 32.44
CA LEU A 225 -6.80 13.07 30.98
C LEU A 225 -7.85 14.04 30.41
N GLN A 226 -7.40 15.00 29.62
CA GLN A 226 -8.27 15.96 28.93
C GLN A 226 -8.72 15.41 27.57
N VAL A 227 -10.01 15.54 27.27
CA VAL A 227 -10.51 15.26 25.92
C VAL A 227 -10.20 16.45 25.02
N ALA A 228 -9.59 16.20 23.86
CA ALA A 228 -9.25 17.23 22.89
C ALA A 228 -9.56 16.77 21.45
N PRO A 229 -9.86 17.72 20.54
CA PRO A 229 -10.01 17.47 19.12
C PRO A 229 -8.78 16.79 18.52
N LEU A 230 -8.98 16.00 17.46
CA LEU A 230 -7.92 15.35 16.71
C LEU A 230 -6.90 16.36 16.21
N GLU A 231 -7.32 17.52 15.67
CA GLU A 231 -6.39 18.53 15.16
C GLU A 231 -5.42 19.05 16.25
N GLU A 232 -5.87 19.12 17.51
CA GLU A 232 -5.06 19.60 18.63
C GLU A 232 -4.09 18.55 19.21
N ILE A 233 -4.45 17.27 19.13
CA ILE A 233 -3.60 16.19 19.67
C ILE A 233 -2.71 15.55 18.61
N MET A 234 -2.95 15.83 17.33
CA MET A 234 -2.19 15.21 16.26
C MET A 234 -0.83 15.88 16.10
N PRO A 235 0.25 15.09 15.89
CA PRO A 235 1.57 15.66 15.72
C PRO A 235 1.60 16.51 14.44
N ALA A 236 2.25 17.68 14.54
CA ALA A 236 2.64 18.46 13.37
C ALA A 236 3.44 17.58 12.39
N LYS A 237 3.27 17.84 11.09
CA LYS A 237 3.80 17.09 9.93
C LYS A 237 4.95 16.13 10.28
N LYS A 238 4.68 14.82 10.28
CA LYS A 238 5.76 13.81 10.28
C LYS A 238 6.59 13.96 9.00
N LYS A 239 7.92 13.85 9.17
CA LYS A 239 8.89 13.74 8.07
C LYS A 239 8.43 12.71 7.03
N PRO A 240 8.71 12.93 5.74
CA PRO A 240 8.38 11.97 4.70
C PRO A 240 8.86 10.57 5.08
N PHE A 241 8.02 9.58 4.83
CA PHE A 241 8.27 8.17 5.06
C PHE A 241 9.68 7.78 4.62
N SER A 242 10.46 7.17 5.52
CA SER A 242 11.86 6.84 5.18
C SER A 242 11.89 5.81 4.05
N LYS A 243 12.63 6.13 2.99
CA LYS A 243 12.89 5.25 1.84
C LYS A 243 13.35 3.85 2.30
N LYS A 244 14.07 3.77 3.43
CA LYS A 244 14.54 2.54 4.09
C LYS A 244 13.42 1.57 4.49
N VAL A 245 12.28 2.07 4.98
CA VAL A 245 11.16 1.19 5.37
C VAL A 245 10.48 0.63 4.12
N LEU A 246 10.35 1.42 3.05
CA LEU A 246 9.83 0.94 1.76
C LEU A 246 10.72 -0.14 1.16
N GLN A 247 12.04 0.08 1.17
CA GLN A 247 13.03 -0.89 0.69
C GLN A 247 12.99 -2.19 1.49
N ARG A 248 12.86 -2.13 2.81
CA ARG A 248 12.72 -3.33 3.65
C ARG A 248 11.45 -4.11 3.30
N LEU A 249 10.29 -3.45 3.23
CA LEU A 249 9.04 -4.10 2.84
C LEU A 249 9.14 -4.72 1.43
N TRP A 250 9.76 -4.00 0.49
CA TRP A 250 10.02 -4.51 -0.85
C TRP A 250 10.87 -5.78 -0.84
N SER A 251 11.93 -5.84 -0.04
CA SER A 251 12.80 -7.03 0.05
C SER A 251 12.04 -8.31 0.47
N TYR A 252 11.01 -8.18 1.32
CA TYR A 252 10.14 -9.29 1.70
C TYR A 252 9.22 -9.71 0.56
N VAL A 253 8.60 -8.74 -0.13
CA VAL A 253 7.77 -9.01 -1.31
C VAL A 253 8.59 -9.67 -2.41
N ASP A 254 9.77 -9.15 -2.71
CA ASP A 254 10.69 -9.69 -3.70
C ASP A 254 11.11 -11.12 -3.33
N ARG A 255 11.44 -11.38 -2.06
CA ARG A 255 11.73 -12.74 -1.57
C ARG A 255 10.54 -13.69 -1.76
N PHE A 256 9.33 -13.25 -1.44
CA PHE A 256 8.13 -14.04 -1.63
C PHE A 256 7.89 -14.35 -3.12
N VAL A 257 7.98 -13.33 -3.98
CA VAL A 257 7.83 -13.47 -5.44
C VAL A 257 8.87 -14.46 -5.98
N ARG A 258 10.13 -14.39 -5.54
CA ARG A 258 11.17 -15.34 -5.95
C ARG A 258 10.83 -16.79 -5.59
N LEU A 259 10.37 -17.03 -4.36
CA LEU A 259 9.98 -18.37 -3.88
C LEU A 259 8.87 -18.98 -4.75
N ILE A 260 7.85 -18.20 -5.11
CA ILE A 260 6.72 -18.72 -5.89
C ILE A 260 6.99 -18.80 -7.39
N SER A 261 7.92 -18.00 -7.92
CA SER A 261 8.24 -17.91 -9.35
C SER A 261 9.44 -18.76 -9.76
N GLY A 262 10.13 -19.38 -8.80
CA GLY A 262 11.32 -20.19 -9.07
C GLY A 262 12.50 -19.37 -9.62
N ILE A 263 12.57 -18.09 -9.26
CA ILE A 263 13.73 -17.23 -9.58
C ILE A 263 14.80 -17.46 -8.52
N SER A 264 16.01 -17.83 -8.96
CA SER A 264 17.16 -18.03 -8.07
C SER A 264 18.30 -17.05 -8.39
N ASN A 265 19.16 -16.79 -7.41
CA ASN A 265 20.39 -16.05 -7.65
C ASN A 265 21.35 -16.88 -8.50
N LEU A 266 22.14 -16.21 -9.34
CA LEU A 266 23.26 -16.84 -10.01
C LEU A 266 24.45 -16.94 -9.03
N GLY A 267 24.88 -18.15 -8.68
CA GLY A 267 26.01 -18.39 -7.77
C GLY A 267 25.71 -18.08 -6.30
N ASP A 268 26.67 -17.43 -5.63
CA ASP A 268 26.67 -17.07 -4.20
C ASP A 268 25.75 -15.89 -3.83
N GLY A 269 25.06 -15.28 -4.82
CA GLY A 269 24.20 -14.11 -4.61
C GLY A 269 24.89 -12.77 -4.85
N ASN A 270 26.19 -12.75 -5.14
CA ASN A 270 26.94 -11.56 -5.53
C ASN A 270 26.83 -11.22 -7.02
N SER A 271 26.01 -11.92 -7.80
CA SER A 271 25.79 -11.55 -9.20
C SER A 271 24.68 -10.50 -9.34
N ILE A 272 24.81 -9.63 -10.36
CA ILE A 272 23.69 -8.81 -10.85
C ILE A 272 22.58 -9.66 -11.46
N TRP A 273 22.87 -10.92 -11.79
CA TRP A 273 21.94 -11.81 -12.46
C TRP A 273 21.21 -12.71 -11.47
N ARG A 274 19.90 -12.79 -11.68
CA ARG A 274 19.01 -13.83 -11.21
C ARG A 274 18.46 -14.57 -12.42
N ILE A 275 18.23 -15.86 -12.28
CA ILE A 275 17.83 -16.72 -13.39
C ILE A 275 16.60 -17.54 -13.04
N ALA A 276 15.81 -17.86 -14.06
CA ALA A 276 14.72 -18.79 -13.93
C ALA A 276 14.62 -19.66 -15.19
N LEU A 277 14.55 -20.97 -15.01
CA LEU A 277 14.37 -21.88 -16.13
C LEU A 277 12.89 -21.92 -16.52
N ARG A 278 12.60 -21.68 -17.80
CA ARG A 278 11.23 -21.61 -18.33
C ARG A 278 11.07 -22.49 -19.55
N ARG A 279 9.83 -22.89 -19.79
CA ARG A 279 9.41 -23.57 -21.02
C ARG A 279 8.58 -22.62 -21.86
N HIS A 280 8.96 -22.42 -23.12
CA HIS A 280 8.19 -21.59 -24.04
C HIS A 280 6.84 -22.26 -24.32
N ARG A 281 5.74 -21.54 -24.08
CA ARG A 281 4.38 -22.05 -24.28
C ARG A 281 3.64 -21.33 -25.41
N GLY A 282 4.24 -20.28 -25.96
CA GLY A 282 3.68 -19.51 -27.07
C GLY A 282 3.80 -20.21 -28.41
N LYS A 283 3.37 -19.52 -29.47
CA LYS A 283 3.74 -19.90 -30.85
C LYS A 283 5.25 -19.76 -31.02
N ASP A 284 5.79 -20.48 -31.98
CA ASP A 284 7.19 -20.35 -32.36
C ASP A 284 7.55 -18.88 -32.58
N TRP A 285 8.64 -18.46 -31.95
CA TRP A 285 9.03 -17.06 -31.91
C TRP A 285 10.34 -16.87 -32.64
N THR A 286 10.27 -16.29 -33.82
CA THR A 286 11.44 -15.85 -34.58
C THR A 286 12.01 -14.58 -33.96
N MET A 287 13.23 -14.70 -33.45
CA MET A 287 13.97 -13.63 -32.78
C MET A 287 14.89 -12.90 -33.77
N PRO A 288 15.34 -11.67 -33.45
CA PRO A 288 16.28 -10.95 -34.28
C PRO A 288 17.57 -11.76 -34.53
N GLY A 289 17.96 -11.90 -35.80
CA GLY A 289 19.09 -12.74 -36.22
C GLY A 289 18.73 -14.18 -36.58
N GLY A 290 17.45 -14.49 -36.80
CA GLY A 290 17.00 -15.73 -37.45
C GLY A 290 16.77 -16.92 -36.53
N ASN A 291 17.19 -16.86 -35.27
CA ASN A 291 16.95 -17.92 -34.29
C ASN A 291 15.46 -18.03 -33.94
N VAL A 292 14.95 -19.26 -33.84
CA VAL A 292 13.54 -19.53 -33.51
C VAL A 292 13.46 -20.26 -32.18
N LEU A 293 12.73 -19.68 -31.22
CA LEU A 293 12.37 -20.34 -29.98
C LEU A 293 11.08 -21.13 -30.20
N LYS A 294 11.16 -22.46 -30.23
CA LYS A 294 10.03 -23.32 -30.53
C LYS A 294 9.12 -23.53 -29.32
N ARG A 295 7.84 -23.78 -29.58
CA ARG A 295 6.91 -24.18 -28.51
C ARG A 295 7.41 -25.43 -27.81
N GLY A 296 7.47 -25.40 -26.48
CA GLY A 296 7.96 -26.49 -25.65
C GLY A 296 9.46 -26.43 -25.37
N GLU A 297 10.23 -25.60 -26.06
CA GLU A 297 11.66 -25.44 -25.83
C GLU A 297 11.94 -24.73 -24.50
N LEU A 298 13.05 -25.09 -23.85
CA LEU A 298 13.50 -24.43 -22.64
C LEU A 298 14.27 -23.16 -22.98
N TYR A 299 14.07 -22.11 -22.20
CA TYR A 299 14.86 -20.90 -22.25
C TYR A 299 15.20 -20.42 -20.84
N LEU A 300 16.27 -19.63 -20.74
CA LEU A 300 16.66 -19.01 -19.48
C LEU A 300 16.05 -17.61 -19.40
N GLU A 301 15.19 -17.39 -18.42
CA GLU A 301 14.71 -16.06 -18.07
C GLU A 301 15.73 -15.35 -17.18
N LEU A 302 16.12 -14.15 -17.55
CA LEU A 302 17.16 -13.35 -16.92
C LEU A 302 16.53 -12.14 -16.21
N HIS A 303 16.81 -12.03 -14.92
CA HIS A 303 16.29 -10.96 -14.06
C HIS A 303 17.45 -10.20 -13.41
N MET A 304 17.26 -8.90 -13.20
CA MET A 304 18.23 -8.09 -12.45
C MET A 304 18.08 -8.28 -10.95
N ASN A 305 19.21 -8.40 -10.25
CA ASN A 305 19.29 -8.41 -8.80
C ASN A 305 19.16 -6.98 -8.27
N ASN A 306 17.92 -6.55 -8.06
CA ASN A 306 17.62 -5.19 -7.61
C ASN A 306 18.30 -4.84 -6.28
N ASP A 307 18.44 -5.80 -5.36
CA ASP A 307 19.10 -5.57 -4.05
C ASP A 307 20.57 -5.18 -4.22
N ARG A 308 21.29 -5.84 -5.15
CA ARG A 308 22.69 -5.52 -5.48
C ARG A 308 22.81 -4.19 -6.20
N LEU A 309 21.92 -3.92 -7.16
CA LEU A 309 21.94 -2.64 -7.85
C LEU A 309 21.76 -1.47 -6.88
N LEU A 310 20.92 -1.65 -5.85
CA LEU A 310 20.68 -0.65 -4.81
C LEU A 310 21.84 -0.47 -3.85
N SER A 311 22.56 -1.54 -3.50
CA SER A 311 23.74 -1.40 -2.63
C SER A 311 24.86 -0.60 -3.30
N LEU A 312 24.88 -0.57 -4.63
CA LEU A 312 25.87 0.16 -5.44
C LEU A 312 25.44 1.59 -5.76
N VAL A 313 24.14 1.84 -5.88
CA VAL A 313 23.57 3.17 -6.14
C VAL A 313 23.27 3.85 -4.80
N GLY A 314 24.16 4.76 -4.37
CA GLY A 314 24.01 5.52 -3.13
C GLY A 314 22.66 6.27 -3.02
N GLU A 315 22.22 6.60 -1.80
CA GLU A 315 20.85 7.09 -1.51
C GLU A 315 20.43 8.34 -2.34
N ASN A 316 21.40 9.14 -2.80
CA ASN A 316 21.23 10.40 -3.52
C ASN A 316 21.79 10.38 -4.96
N ALA A 317 22.13 9.23 -5.53
CA ALA A 317 22.76 9.15 -6.84
C ALA A 317 21.82 9.62 -7.96
N LEU A 318 22.30 10.50 -8.85
CA LEU A 318 21.58 10.94 -10.04
C LEU A 318 21.20 9.74 -10.95
N LEU A 319 20.13 9.90 -11.73
CA LEU A 319 19.60 8.85 -12.60
C LEU A 319 20.65 8.35 -13.61
N GLU A 320 21.44 9.27 -14.18
CA GLU A 320 22.49 8.93 -15.15
C GLU A 320 23.59 8.08 -14.51
N HIS A 321 23.97 8.38 -13.27
CA HIS A 321 24.94 7.60 -12.51
C HIS A 321 24.39 6.20 -12.19
N SER A 322 23.10 6.10 -11.87
CA SER A 322 22.41 4.83 -11.63
C SER A 322 22.38 3.94 -12.90
N ILE A 323 22.10 4.54 -14.06
CA ILE A 323 22.09 3.84 -15.35
C ILE A 323 23.50 3.38 -15.72
N PHE A 324 24.50 4.24 -15.57
CA PHE A 324 25.90 3.87 -15.84
C PHE A 324 26.37 2.72 -14.94
N THR A 325 26.05 2.78 -13.65
CA THR A 325 26.35 1.72 -12.68
C THR A 325 25.65 0.41 -13.06
N ALA A 326 24.37 0.47 -13.45
CA ALA A 326 23.64 -0.70 -13.94
C ALA A 326 24.30 -1.32 -15.18
N LEU A 327 24.69 -0.52 -16.18
CA LEU A 327 25.36 -1.01 -17.39
C LEU A 327 26.74 -1.61 -17.09
N ARG A 328 27.49 -1.02 -16.15
CA ARG A 328 28.77 -1.56 -15.68
C ARG A 328 28.59 -2.93 -15.02
N GLU A 329 27.59 -3.08 -14.15
CA GLU A 329 27.28 -4.35 -13.50
C GLU A 329 26.78 -5.40 -14.50
N VAL A 330 25.98 -5.01 -15.49
CA VAL A 330 25.59 -5.92 -16.58
C VAL A 330 26.84 -6.45 -17.30
N ARG A 331 27.79 -5.57 -17.66
CA ARG A 331 29.06 -5.99 -18.29
C ARG A 331 29.83 -6.98 -17.41
N SER A 332 30.03 -6.67 -16.12
CA SER A 332 30.79 -7.53 -15.20
C SER A 332 30.09 -8.86 -14.91
N GLY A 333 28.76 -8.90 -14.97
CA GLY A 333 27.97 -10.10 -14.73
C GLY A 333 27.93 -11.08 -15.90
N LEU A 334 28.09 -10.65 -17.15
CA LEU A 334 27.97 -11.51 -18.33
C LEU A 334 28.99 -12.67 -18.35
N PRO A 335 30.28 -12.45 -18.01
CA PRO A 335 31.23 -13.55 -17.86
C PRO A 335 30.78 -14.57 -16.80
N LEU A 336 30.21 -14.12 -15.68
CA LEU A 336 29.73 -15.04 -14.63
C LEU A 336 28.57 -15.89 -15.14
N LEU A 337 27.64 -15.29 -15.89
CA LEU A 337 26.54 -16.00 -16.54
C LEU A 337 27.04 -17.05 -17.53
N ALA A 338 27.99 -16.68 -18.39
CA ALA A 338 28.61 -17.61 -19.35
C ALA A 338 29.29 -18.80 -18.64
N LYS A 339 30.09 -18.52 -17.61
CA LYS A 339 30.77 -19.57 -16.82
C LYS A 339 29.75 -20.51 -16.18
N PHE A 340 28.71 -19.96 -15.55
CA PHE A 340 27.66 -20.74 -14.89
C PHE A 340 26.91 -21.67 -15.86
N LEU A 341 26.58 -21.18 -17.06
CA LEU A 341 25.88 -21.99 -18.05
C LEU A 341 26.73 -23.13 -18.60
N ASN A 342 28.05 -22.96 -18.69
CA ASN A 342 28.96 -24.03 -19.12
C ASN A 342 29.26 -25.03 -18.00
N SER A 343 29.27 -24.61 -16.75
CA SER A 343 29.63 -25.48 -15.62
C SER A 343 28.48 -26.32 -15.08
N ASN A 344 27.25 -26.13 -15.58
CA ASN A 344 26.06 -26.75 -14.99
C ASN A 344 25.23 -27.46 -16.07
N GLU A 345 25.30 -28.79 -16.09
CA GLU A 345 24.67 -29.66 -17.09
C GLU A 345 23.16 -29.41 -17.24
N LYS A 346 22.49 -29.02 -16.15
CA LYS A 346 21.06 -28.66 -16.15
C LYS A 346 20.69 -27.59 -17.19
N TYR A 347 21.65 -26.75 -17.58
CA TYR A 347 21.46 -25.66 -18.52
C TYR A 347 22.16 -25.90 -19.87
N GLY A 348 22.64 -27.12 -20.14
CA GLY A 348 23.39 -27.46 -21.35
C GLY A 348 22.60 -27.20 -22.64
N GLU A 349 21.31 -27.57 -22.65
CA GLU A 349 20.42 -27.44 -23.81
C GLU A 349 19.89 -26.02 -24.04
N ILE A 350 20.24 -25.06 -23.16
CA ILE A 350 19.68 -23.71 -23.24
C ILE A 350 20.44 -22.89 -24.26
N ASN A 351 19.79 -22.65 -25.39
CA ASN A 351 20.29 -21.77 -26.44
C ASN A 351 19.83 -20.30 -26.26
N THR A 352 18.63 -20.08 -25.71
CA THR A 352 18.02 -18.74 -25.64
C THR A 352 18.01 -18.19 -24.23
N ILE A 353 18.53 -16.96 -24.06
CA ILE A 353 18.46 -16.20 -22.80
C ILE A 353 17.63 -14.95 -23.05
N LEU A 354 16.59 -14.77 -22.24
CA LEU A 354 15.56 -13.74 -22.40
C LEU A 354 15.41 -12.94 -21.11
N GLY A 355 15.45 -11.62 -21.19
CA GLY A 355 15.07 -10.72 -20.10
C GLY A 355 13.96 -9.75 -20.53
N ILE A 356 13.33 -9.12 -19.55
CA ILE A 356 12.45 -7.96 -19.76
C ILE A 356 13.03 -6.79 -18.96
N THR A 357 13.15 -5.62 -19.57
CA THR A 357 13.67 -4.43 -18.88
C THR A 357 13.24 -3.11 -19.52
N LEU A 358 13.09 -2.08 -18.70
CA LEU A 358 13.04 -0.67 -19.14
C LEU A 358 14.43 -0.13 -19.54
N LEU A 359 15.51 -0.70 -19.00
CA LEU A 359 16.89 -0.27 -19.21
C LEU A 359 17.53 -0.94 -20.43
N HIS A 360 16.79 -1.05 -21.53
CA HIS A 360 17.23 -1.77 -22.71
C HIS A 360 18.25 -0.99 -23.56
N ARG A 361 18.34 0.34 -23.37
CA ARG A 361 19.24 1.21 -24.14
C ARG A 361 20.69 0.96 -23.74
N GLY A 362 21.57 0.78 -24.73
CA GLY A 362 22.99 0.48 -24.51
C GLY A 362 23.31 -1.01 -24.37
N LEU A 363 22.32 -1.88 -24.11
CA LEU A 363 22.54 -3.32 -23.99
C LEU A 363 22.98 -3.99 -25.30
N GLY A 364 22.69 -3.37 -26.45
CA GLY A 364 23.21 -3.81 -27.76
C GLY A 364 24.73 -3.90 -27.80
N ARG A 365 25.45 -3.02 -27.09
CA ARG A 365 26.92 -3.08 -26.98
C ARG A 365 27.39 -4.38 -26.31
N PHE A 366 26.55 -4.97 -25.47
CA PHE A 366 26.81 -6.23 -24.79
C PHE A 366 26.25 -7.45 -25.54
N GLY A 367 25.69 -7.28 -26.74
CA GLY A 367 25.23 -8.38 -27.59
C GLY A 367 23.74 -8.70 -27.44
N PHE A 368 23.04 -7.99 -26.56
CA PHE A 368 21.59 -8.14 -26.44
C PHE A 368 20.89 -7.50 -27.63
N LYS A 369 19.95 -8.24 -28.22
CA LYS A 369 19.00 -7.73 -29.20
C LYS A 369 17.72 -7.35 -28.50
N THR A 370 17.17 -6.19 -28.85
CA THR A 370 15.93 -5.69 -28.23
C THR A 370 14.73 -5.98 -29.10
N VAL A 371 13.66 -6.54 -28.53
CA VAL A 371 12.40 -6.78 -29.22
C VAL A 371 11.27 -6.05 -28.49
N ASP A 372 10.45 -5.34 -29.27
CA ASP A 372 9.28 -4.66 -28.71
C ASP A 372 8.24 -5.66 -28.21
N MET A 373 7.70 -5.37 -27.02
CA MET A 373 6.58 -6.13 -26.48
C MET A 373 5.30 -5.78 -27.25
N LYS A 374 4.48 -6.79 -27.57
CA LYS A 374 3.16 -6.55 -28.16
C LYS A 374 2.28 -5.72 -27.21
N PRO A 375 1.55 -4.72 -27.73
CA PRO A 375 0.55 -3.99 -26.94
C PRO A 375 -0.46 -4.95 -26.30
N GLY A 376 -0.70 -4.78 -25.01
CA GLY A 376 -1.65 -5.61 -24.28
C GLY A 376 -1.54 -5.49 -22.76
N ILE A 377 -2.32 -6.32 -22.06
CA ILE A 377 -2.41 -6.34 -20.60
C ILE A 377 -1.04 -6.64 -19.97
N PHE A 378 -0.28 -7.59 -20.54
CA PHE A 378 1.03 -7.98 -20.02
C PHE A 378 2.04 -6.82 -20.09
N GLN A 379 2.19 -6.17 -21.25
CA GLN A 379 3.06 -4.99 -21.39
C GLN A 379 2.64 -3.85 -20.46
N THR A 380 1.33 -3.62 -20.30
CA THR A 380 0.80 -2.58 -19.41
C THR A 380 1.16 -2.85 -17.95
N PHE A 381 0.97 -4.10 -17.49
CA PHE A 381 1.30 -4.51 -16.13
C PHE A 381 2.81 -4.44 -15.87
N THR A 382 3.64 -4.96 -16.78
CA THR A 382 5.09 -4.91 -16.66
C THR A 382 5.60 -3.46 -16.66
N SER A 383 5.05 -2.60 -17.52
CA SER A 383 5.37 -1.18 -17.54
C SER A 383 5.02 -0.50 -16.22
N LEU A 384 3.83 -0.77 -15.66
CA LEU A 384 3.42 -0.22 -14.37
C LEU A 384 4.35 -0.69 -13.25
N TYR A 385 4.69 -1.98 -13.23
CA TYR A 385 5.57 -2.60 -12.24
C TYR A 385 6.98 -2.01 -12.27
N GLU A 386 7.64 -2.03 -13.43
CA GLU A 386 9.03 -1.56 -13.55
C GLU A 386 9.16 -0.05 -13.32
N ARG A 387 8.14 0.74 -13.70
CA ARG A 387 8.08 2.16 -13.36
C ARG A 387 7.92 2.40 -11.87
N TRP A 388 7.11 1.58 -11.20
CA TRP A 388 6.93 1.65 -9.76
C TRP A 388 8.22 1.28 -9.03
N LEU A 389 8.95 0.26 -9.49
CA LEU A 389 10.30 -0.04 -9.00
C LEU A 389 11.23 1.15 -9.17
N LEU A 390 11.36 1.68 -10.39
CA LEU A 390 12.18 2.87 -10.63
C LEU A 390 11.81 4.03 -9.70
N ALA A 391 10.51 4.25 -9.44
CA ALA A 391 10.04 5.31 -8.56
C ALA A 391 10.47 5.13 -7.10
N ILE A 392 10.43 3.89 -6.58
CA ILE A 392 10.87 3.58 -5.23
C ILE A 392 12.37 3.83 -5.08
N PHE A 393 13.10 3.61 -6.15
CA PHE A 393 14.56 3.64 -6.13
C PHE A 393 15.15 4.99 -6.55
N HIS A 394 14.38 5.86 -7.22
CA HIS A 394 14.80 7.21 -7.62
C HIS A 394 14.98 8.17 -6.42
N PRO A 395 15.95 9.11 -6.46
CA PRO A 395 16.11 10.16 -5.43
C PRO A 395 14.86 11.05 -5.28
N ASP A 396 14.31 11.54 -6.40
CA ASP A 396 13.07 12.36 -6.44
C ASP A 396 11.76 11.57 -6.32
N GLY A 397 11.84 10.25 -6.10
CA GLY A 397 10.70 9.36 -6.00
C GLY A 397 9.79 9.37 -7.25
N PHE A 398 8.47 9.28 -7.03
CA PHE A 398 7.46 9.29 -8.10
C PHE A 398 7.35 10.61 -8.89
N LYS A 399 7.99 11.70 -8.44
CA LYS A 399 7.93 13.01 -9.13
C LYS A 399 8.81 13.05 -10.37
N GLY A 400 10.00 12.43 -10.33
CA GLY A 400 10.97 12.40 -11.44
C GLY A 400 10.51 11.59 -12.66
N LEU A 401 9.53 10.69 -12.52
CA LEU A 401 9.04 9.86 -13.62
C LEU A 401 8.12 10.59 -14.60
N LYS A 402 7.59 11.78 -14.26
CA LYS A 402 6.67 12.52 -15.12
C LYS A 402 7.33 12.98 -16.43
N SER A 403 8.60 13.38 -16.39
CA SER A 403 9.38 13.82 -17.56
C SER A 403 9.76 12.67 -18.52
N TYR A 404 9.62 11.40 -18.09
CA TYR A 404 10.06 10.23 -18.85
C TYR A 404 8.93 9.25 -19.21
N ARG A 405 7.65 9.60 -18.95
CA ARG A 405 6.47 8.74 -19.17
C ARG A 405 6.40 8.10 -20.57
N TYR A 406 6.94 8.78 -21.58
CA TYR A 406 6.93 8.34 -22.99
C TYR A 406 8.22 7.66 -23.47
N LYS A 407 9.32 7.71 -22.69
CA LYS A 407 10.65 7.21 -23.13
C LYS A 407 11.02 5.84 -22.57
N LEU A 408 10.27 5.31 -21.61
CA LEU A 408 10.51 4.04 -20.91
C LEU A 408 9.37 3.06 -21.21
N THR A 409 9.49 2.33 -22.31
CA THR A 409 8.65 1.18 -22.65
C THR A 409 9.45 -0.11 -22.39
N PRO A 410 8.85 -1.12 -21.74
CA PRO A 410 9.54 -2.37 -21.48
C PRO A 410 9.76 -3.10 -22.81
N LYS A 411 10.96 -3.67 -22.97
CA LYS A 411 11.34 -4.47 -24.12
C LYS A 411 11.84 -5.83 -23.67
N TYR A 412 11.65 -6.83 -24.53
CA TYR A 412 12.41 -8.07 -24.42
C TYR A 412 13.85 -7.81 -24.83
N VAL A 413 14.77 -8.38 -24.08
CA VAL A 413 16.20 -8.38 -24.41
C VAL A 413 16.64 -9.83 -24.55
N VAL A 414 17.22 -10.17 -25.70
CA VAL A 414 17.56 -11.54 -26.06
C VAL A 414 19.04 -11.63 -26.38
N ILE A 415 19.70 -12.67 -25.90
CA ILE A 415 21.03 -13.07 -26.34
C ILE A 415 21.05 -14.59 -26.48
N THR A 416 21.69 -15.10 -27.52
CA THR A 416 21.88 -16.56 -27.62
C THR A 416 23.08 -17.02 -26.81
N ARG A 417 23.12 -18.31 -26.49
CA ARG A 417 24.28 -18.93 -25.86
C ARG A 417 25.53 -18.70 -26.69
N GLN A 418 25.46 -18.89 -28.00
CA GLN A 418 26.59 -18.67 -28.90
C GLN A 418 27.08 -17.21 -28.85
N GLU A 419 26.18 -16.24 -28.89
CA GLU A 419 26.51 -14.81 -28.81
C GLU A 419 27.09 -14.41 -27.44
N LEU A 420 26.61 -15.04 -26.37
CA LEU A 420 27.15 -14.84 -25.03
C LEU A 420 28.57 -15.41 -24.91
N MET A 421 28.84 -16.56 -25.54
CA MET A 421 30.15 -17.23 -25.48
C MET A 421 31.17 -16.61 -26.44
N SER A 422 30.75 -16.15 -27.62
CA SER A 422 31.66 -15.56 -28.63
C SER A 422 32.33 -14.27 -28.15
N LYS A 423 31.77 -13.60 -27.15
CA LYS A 423 32.35 -12.41 -26.52
C LYS A 423 33.47 -12.71 -25.50
N ARG A 424 34.04 -13.92 -25.48
CA ARG A 424 35.21 -14.29 -24.66
C ARG A 424 36.42 -14.71 -25.51
N ILE A 425 37.00 -13.78 -26.27
CA ILE A 425 38.46 -13.63 -26.50
C ILE A 425 38.73 -12.16 -26.85
N GLN A 426 38.53 -11.22 -25.93
CA GLN A 426 39.01 -9.83 -26.11
C GLN A 426 39.06 -9.02 -24.80
N GLU A 427 39.38 -9.68 -23.68
CA GLU A 427 39.75 -9.00 -22.42
C GLU A 427 40.84 -9.82 -21.70
N SER A 428 41.82 -10.27 -22.48
CA SER A 428 43.13 -10.78 -22.04
C SER A 428 44.17 -10.04 -22.89
N GLY A 429 44.38 -8.78 -22.54
CA GLY A 429 45.25 -7.81 -23.20
C GLY A 429 45.28 -6.55 -22.37
#